data_AF-A0A7W2NVH9-F1
#
_entry.id   AF-A0A7W2NVH9-F1
#
_cell.length_a   1.000
_cell.length_b   1.000
_cell.length_c   1.000
_cell.angle_alpha   90.00
_cell.angle_beta   90.00
_cell.angle_gamma   90.00
#
_symmetry.space_group_name_H-M   'P 1'
#
loop_
_entity.id
_entity.type
_entity.pdbx_description
1 polymer ?
#
loop_
_entity_poly.entity_id
_entity_poly.type
_entity_poly.pdbx_seq_one_letter_code
_entity_poly.pdbx_strand_id
1 'polypeptide(L)'
;MKNNKEIKKTGNIRIQSQHKIMIAASTEFVLQGFKGATVQSIADRAGLPKANILYYFKNKENIYHAVLEHTLQMWDEGIGDITPEDGPKAAIEKFIDAKVRMSFKHPESSKIYAMEIIQGAQHLKDFARTYQRKWVREKAQLFQQWIDNGEMRDVDPIHLIFLIWSSTQHYADFETQILTIMNRADYEDEDVEHVIAFLTDMILRGCGLN
;
A
#
# COMPACT_ATOMS: atom_id res chain seq x y z
N MET A 1 -25.86 -1.84 32.54
CA MET A 1 -24.95 -0.93 31.82
C MET A 1 -23.57 -1.56 31.80
N LYS A 2 -23.10 -2.13 30.67
CA LYS A 2 -21.75 -2.72 30.60
C LYS A 2 -20.71 -1.60 30.73
N ASN A 3 -19.69 -1.85 31.56
CA ASN A 3 -18.72 -0.87 32.00
C ASN A 3 -17.84 -0.40 30.82
N ASN A 4 -17.62 0.92 30.67
CA ASN A 4 -16.98 1.51 29.48
C ASN A 4 -15.55 0.97 29.23
N LYS A 5 -14.88 0.48 30.28
CA LYS A 5 -13.58 -0.23 30.21
C LYS A 5 -13.67 -1.62 29.57
N GLU A 6 -14.74 -2.38 29.81
CA GLU A 6 -14.94 -3.70 29.22
C GLU A 6 -15.28 -3.62 27.72
N ILE A 7 -16.05 -2.59 27.33
CA ILE A 7 -16.37 -2.31 25.92
C ILE A 7 -15.09 -1.96 25.15
N LYS A 8 -14.22 -1.09 25.70
CA LYS A 8 -12.90 -0.79 25.11
C LYS A 8 -11.99 -2.02 25.02
N LYS A 9 -11.93 -2.85 26.07
CA LYS A 9 -11.09 -4.07 26.08
C LYS A 9 -11.56 -5.10 25.05
N THR A 10 -12.87 -5.30 24.93
CA THR A 10 -13.48 -6.23 23.95
C THR A 10 -13.29 -5.72 22.52
N GLY A 11 -13.42 -4.41 22.29
CA GLY A 11 -13.12 -3.78 21.00
C GLY A 11 -11.66 -3.94 20.58
N ASN A 12 -10.73 -3.78 21.52
CA ASN A 12 -9.29 -3.92 21.23
C ASN A 12 -8.91 -5.37 20.86
N ILE A 13 -9.45 -6.37 21.57
CA ILE A 13 -9.24 -7.80 21.25
C ILE A 13 -9.78 -8.14 19.86
N ARG A 14 -10.95 -7.58 19.49
CA ARG A 14 -11.54 -7.76 18.16
C ARG A 14 -10.64 -7.18 17.07
N ILE A 15 -10.16 -5.96 17.24
CA ILE A 15 -9.27 -5.30 16.27
C ILE A 15 -7.99 -6.11 16.08
N GLN A 16 -7.36 -6.54 17.18
CA GLN A 16 -6.15 -7.37 17.13
C GLN A 16 -6.40 -8.70 16.40
N SER A 17 -7.55 -9.35 16.65
CA SER A 17 -7.91 -10.59 15.98
C SER A 17 -8.14 -10.38 14.48
N GLN A 18 -8.86 -9.33 14.08
CA GLN A 18 -9.06 -8.99 12.68
C GLN A 18 -7.73 -8.68 11.98
N HIS A 19 -6.85 -7.92 12.61
CA HIS A 19 -5.51 -7.62 12.08
C HIS A 19 -4.67 -8.88 11.88
N LYS A 20 -4.65 -9.78 12.88
CA LYS A 20 -3.94 -11.07 12.76
C LYS A 20 -4.47 -11.92 11.59
N ILE A 21 -5.79 -11.91 11.40
CA ILE A 21 -6.42 -12.62 10.27
C ILE A 21 -6.04 -11.98 8.94
N MET A 22 -6.02 -10.65 8.84
CA MET A 22 -5.64 -9.95 7.61
C MET A 22 -4.18 -10.21 7.23
N ILE A 23 -3.25 -10.21 8.18
CA ILE A 23 -1.84 -10.57 7.92
C ILE A 23 -1.74 -12.00 7.40
N ALA A 24 -2.36 -12.96 8.09
CA ALA A 24 -2.33 -14.36 7.67
C ALA A 24 -2.98 -14.54 6.29
N ALA A 25 -4.10 -13.87 6.04
CA ALA A 25 -4.78 -13.90 4.76
C ALA A 25 -3.91 -13.31 3.65
N SER A 26 -3.25 -12.18 3.92
CA SER A 26 -2.34 -11.53 2.98
C SER A 26 -1.26 -12.52 2.51
N THR A 27 -0.55 -13.14 3.45
CA THR A 27 0.48 -14.14 3.10
C THR A 27 -0.10 -15.33 2.30
N GLU A 28 -1.25 -15.88 2.71
CA GLU A 28 -1.88 -16.99 1.98
C GLU A 28 -2.30 -16.60 0.56
N PHE A 29 -2.82 -15.39 0.36
CA PHE A 29 -3.21 -14.90 -0.95
C PHE A 29 -2.00 -14.63 -1.86
N VAL A 30 -0.88 -14.12 -1.33
CA VAL A 30 0.37 -14.00 -2.11
C VAL A 30 0.87 -15.37 -2.55
N LEU A 31 0.87 -16.35 -1.65
CA LEU A 31 1.44 -17.68 -1.92
C LEU A 31 0.58 -18.53 -2.86
N GLN A 32 -0.75 -18.47 -2.72
CA GLN A 32 -1.67 -19.40 -3.37
C GLN A 32 -2.62 -18.72 -4.38
N GLY A 33 -2.60 -17.39 -4.44
CA GLY A 33 -3.62 -16.60 -5.14
C GLY A 33 -5.00 -16.70 -4.50
N PHE A 34 -5.94 -15.88 -4.98
CA PHE A 34 -7.32 -15.90 -4.48
C PHE A 34 -7.99 -17.27 -4.64
N LYS A 35 -7.78 -17.95 -5.77
CA LYS A 35 -8.40 -19.26 -6.05
C LYS A 35 -7.84 -20.37 -5.16
N GLY A 36 -6.52 -20.42 -4.96
CA GLY A 36 -5.85 -21.48 -4.19
C GLY A 36 -5.97 -21.32 -2.68
N ALA A 37 -5.98 -20.09 -2.16
CA ALA A 37 -6.13 -19.85 -0.72
C ALA A 37 -7.50 -20.34 -0.21
N THR A 38 -7.52 -20.91 1.00
CA THR A 38 -8.75 -21.38 1.65
C THR A 38 -8.93 -20.71 3.01
N VAL A 39 -10.18 -20.60 3.48
CA VAL A 39 -10.42 -20.10 4.85
C VAL A 39 -9.72 -20.98 5.90
N GLN A 40 -9.53 -22.27 5.61
CA GLN A 40 -8.80 -23.18 6.49
C GLN A 40 -7.32 -22.82 6.55
N SER A 41 -6.64 -22.64 5.41
CA SER A 41 -5.21 -22.30 5.40
C SER A 41 -4.93 -20.95 6.06
N ILE A 42 -5.85 -19.99 5.90
CA ILE A 42 -5.81 -18.70 6.62
C ILE A 42 -5.97 -18.90 8.13
N ALA A 43 -6.90 -19.75 8.57
CA ALA A 43 -7.09 -20.08 9.98
C ALA A 43 -5.83 -20.71 10.59
N ASP A 44 -5.26 -21.69 9.88
CA ASP A 44 -4.07 -22.41 10.31
C ASP A 44 -2.88 -21.45 10.47
N ARG A 45 -2.65 -20.57 9.48
CA ARG A 45 -1.60 -19.54 9.56
C ARG A 45 -1.86 -18.51 10.66
N ALA A 46 -3.12 -18.11 10.85
CA ALA A 46 -3.48 -17.18 11.93
C ALA A 46 -3.39 -17.84 13.32
N GLY A 47 -3.28 -19.17 13.41
CA GLY A 47 -3.39 -19.92 14.66
C GLY A 47 -4.76 -19.69 15.33
N LEU A 48 -5.82 -19.62 14.53
CA LEU A 48 -7.19 -19.38 14.98
C LEU A 48 -8.14 -20.44 14.42
N PRO A 49 -9.18 -20.85 15.16
CA PRO A 49 -10.20 -21.75 14.61
C PRO A 49 -10.87 -21.14 13.38
N LYS A 50 -11.16 -21.96 12.36
CA LYS A 50 -11.92 -21.54 11.16
C LYS A 50 -13.22 -20.83 11.49
N ALA A 51 -13.92 -21.27 12.54
CA ALA A 51 -15.14 -20.63 13.03
C ALA A 51 -14.91 -19.16 13.44
N ASN A 52 -13.76 -18.82 14.03
CA ASN A 52 -13.41 -17.44 14.37
C ASN A 52 -13.20 -16.59 13.12
N ILE A 53 -12.53 -17.14 12.10
CA ILE A 53 -12.33 -16.44 10.81
C ILE A 53 -13.69 -16.10 10.17
N LEU A 54 -14.58 -17.10 10.09
CA LEU A 54 -15.92 -16.95 9.53
C LEU A 54 -16.80 -16.03 10.38
N TYR A 55 -16.60 -15.99 11.70
CA TYR A 55 -17.29 -15.03 12.56
C TYR A 55 -16.94 -13.58 12.21
N TYR A 56 -15.66 -13.27 11.94
CA TYR A 56 -15.25 -11.90 11.64
C TYR A 56 -15.53 -11.48 10.19
N PHE A 57 -15.29 -12.37 9.23
CA PHE A 57 -15.30 -12.01 7.79
C PHE A 57 -16.38 -12.73 6.98
N LYS A 58 -17.11 -13.71 7.54
CA LYS A 58 -18.17 -14.50 6.89
C LYS A 58 -17.72 -15.44 5.77
N ASN A 59 -16.86 -15.01 4.86
CA ASN A 59 -16.38 -15.81 3.73
C ASN A 59 -14.99 -15.34 3.24
N LYS A 60 -14.39 -16.08 2.30
CA LYS A 60 -13.06 -15.77 1.75
C LYS A 60 -13.02 -14.45 0.98
N GLU A 61 -14.07 -14.14 0.23
CA GLU A 61 -14.18 -12.94 -0.60
C GLU A 61 -14.11 -11.66 0.25
N ASN A 62 -14.85 -11.62 1.36
CA ASN A 62 -14.79 -10.51 2.31
C ASN A 62 -13.42 -10.36 2.98
N ILE A 63 -12.72 -11.46 3.26
CA ILE A 63 -11.33 -11.37 3.77
C ILE A 63 -10.44 -10.73 2.70
N TYR A 64 -10.59 -11.16 1.44
CA TYR A 64 -9.81 -10.64 0.33
C TYR A 64 -10.08 -9.15 0.09
N HIS A 65 -11.35 -8.73 0.07
CA HIS A 65 -11.73 -7.33 0.00
C HIS A 65 -11.17 -6.52 1.17
N ALA A 66 -11.22 -7.04 2.39
CA ALA A 66 -10.67 -6.35 3.55
C ALA A 66 -9.14 -6.19 3.46
N VAL A 67 -8.40 -7.17 2.94
CA VAL A 67 -6.94 -7.08 2.72
C VAL A 67 -6.62 -6.02 1.65
N LEU A 68 -7.38 -5.99 0.56
CA LEU A 68 -7.22 -5.00 -0.51
C LEU A 68 -7.56 -3.58 -0.03
N GLU A 69 -8.67 -3.42 0.67
CA GLU A 69 -9.09 -2.14 1.26
C GLU A 69 -8.06 -1.64 2.28
N HIS A 70 -7.57 -2.51 3.15
CA HIS A 70 -6.53 -2.17 4.11
C HIS A 70 -5.23 -1.71 3.41
N THR A 71 -4.84 -2.39 2.34
CA THR A 71 -3.67 -1.98 1.53
C THR A 71 -3.82 -0.56 0.98
N LEU A 72 -5.01 -0.24 0.45
CA LEU A 72 -5.31 1.08 -0.09
C LEU A 72 -5.35 2.17 0.98
N GLN A 73 -5.93 1.87 2.14
CA GLN A 73 -5.98 2.79 3.29
C GLN A 73 -4.57 3.07 3.81
N MET A 74 -3.73 2.05 3.96
CA MET A 74 -2.34 2.24 4.38
C MET A 74 -1.58 3.13 3.41
N TRP A 75 -1.80 2.99 2.09
CA TRP A 75 -1.13 3.84 1.10
C TRP A 75 -1.59 5.29 1.18
N ASP A 76 -2.86 5.54 1.45
CA ASP A 76 -3.38 6.90 1.65
C ASP A 76 -2.82 7.53 2.94
N GLU A 77 -2.88 6.80 4.05
CA GLU A 77 -2.34 7.24 5.34
C GLU A 77 -0.84 7.53 5.28
N GLY A 78 -0.07 6.71 4.56
CA GLY A 78 1.37 6.88 4.42
C GLY A 78 1.74 8.17 3.70
N ILE A 79 0.99 8.56 2.67
CA ILE A 79 1.27 9.77 1.88
C ILE A 79 0.88 11.04 2.66
N GLY A 80 -0.08 10.91 3.57
CA GLY A 80 -0.53 11.98 4.46
C GLY A 80 -1.20 13.15 3.72
N ASP A 81 -1.56 14.17 4.51
CA ASP A 81 -2.13 15.42 4.02
C ASP A 81 -1.02 16.30 3.43
N ILE A 82 -0.55 15.97 2.22
CA ILE A 82 0.22 16.91 1.42
C ILE A 82 -0.69 18.10 1.09
N THR A 83 -0.25 19.28 1.50
CA THR A 83 -0.97 20.55 1.34
C THR A 83 -0.25 21.46 0.33
N PRO A 84 -0.93 22.43 -0.30
CA PRO A 84 -0.28 23.40 -1.18
C PRO A 84 0.90 24.14 -0.53
N GLU A 85 0.83 24.37 0.78
CA GLU A 85 1.82 25.12 1.56
C GLU A 85 3.14 24.37 1.77
N ASP A 86 3.16 23.04 1.60
CA ASP A 86 4.39 22.25 1.66
C ASP A 86 5.36 22.57 0.52
N GLY A 87 4.83 23.02 -0.63
CA GLY A 87 5.57 23.20 -1.87
C GLY A 87 5.88 21.87 -2.59
N PRO A 88 6.18 21.92 -3.90
CA PRO A 88 6.27 20.72 -4.75
C PRO A 88 7.43 19.79 -4.35
N LYS A 89 8.56 20.34 -3.90
CA LYS A 89 9.74 19.56 -3.50
C LYS A 89 9.44 18.70 -2.27
N ALA A 90 9.01 19.31 -1.17
CA ALA A 90 8.73 18.60 0.08
C ALA A 90 7.57 17.59 -0.10
N ALA A 91 6.58 17.92 -0.93
CA ALA A 91 5.51 17.01 -1.29
C ALA A 91 5.99 15.73 -1.97
N ILE A 92 6.85 15.86 -2.99
CA ILE A 92 7.43 14.72 -3.71
C ILE A 92 8.33 13.90 -2.80
N GLU A 93 9.17 14.55 -1.99
CA GLU A 93 10.04 13.89 -0.99
C GLU A 93 9.23 13.04 -0.01
N LYS A 94 8.19 13.62 0.61
CA LYS A 94 7.29 12.90 1.53
C LYS A 94 6.61 11.71 0.84
N PHE A 95 6.15 11.91 -0.40
CA PHE A 95 5.46 10.87 -1.15
C PHE A 95 6.39 9.69 -1.48
N ILE A 96 7.62 9.96 -1.94
CA ILE A 96 8.61 8.92 -2.22
C ILE A 96 9.00 8.19 -0.93
N ASP A 97 9.35 8.92 0.14
CA ASP A 97 9.73 8.33 1.43
C ASP A 97 8.65 7.37 1.94
N ALA A 98 7.41 7.83 2.00
CA ALA A 98 6.28 7.01 2.44
C ALA A 98 6.13 5.75 1.59
N LYS A 99 6.11 5.87 0.26
CA LYS A 99 5.89 4.73 -0.64
C LYS A 99 7.05 3.74 -0.63
N VAL A 100 8.29 4.19 -0.52
CA VAL A 100 9.44 3.30 -0.39
C VAL A 100 9.36 2.55 0.93
N ARG A 101 9.24 3.25 2.07
CA ARG A 101 9.16 2.59 3.39
C ARG A 101 8.03 1.57 3.47
N MET A 102 6.89 1.87 2.86
CA MET A 102 5.77 0.93 2.78
C MET A 102 6.09 -0.31 1.93
N SER A 103 6.82 -0.15 0.83
CA SER A 103 7.20 -1.27 -0.05
C SER A 103 8.12 -2.25 0.69
N PHE A 104 9.04 -1.77 1.51
CA PHE A 104 9.92 -2.61 2.32
C PHE A 104 9.24 -3.18 3.56
N LYS A 105 8.34 -2.42 4.22
CA LYS A 105 7.68 -2.84 5.46
C LYS A 105 6.50 -3.79 5.24
N HIS A 106 5.80 -3.65 4.11
CA HIS A 106 4.57 -4.37 3.81
C HIS A 106 4.55 -4.94 2.37
N PRO A 107 5.58 -5.71 1.97
CA PRO A 107 5.73 -6.16 0.58
C PRO A 107 4.56 -7.04 0.11
N GLU A 108 3.96 -7.84 1.00
CA GLU A 108 2.80 -8.68 0.67
C GLU A 108 1.58 -7.86 0.25
N SER A 109 1.39 -6.68 0.86
CA SER A 109 0.26 -5.80 0.53
C SER A 109 0.40 -5.28 -0.91
N SER A 110 1.60 -4.87 -1.30
CA SER A 110 1.89 -4.45 -2.68
C SER A 110 1.69 -5.61 -3.66
N LYS A 111 2.26 -6.80 -3.36
CA LYS A 111 2.14 -7.99 -4.21
C LYS A 111 0.69 -8.41 -4.44
N ILE A 112 -0.16 -8.42 -3.41
CA ILE A 112 -1.59 -8.77 -3.56
C ILE A 112 -2.30 -7.77 -4.46
N TYR A 113 -2.04 -6.48 -4.24
CA TYR A 113 -2.64 -5.45 -5.05
C TYR A 113 -2.20 -5.58 -6.52
N ALA A 114 -0.92 -5.77 -6.77
CA ALA A 114 -0.38 -6.01 -8.11
C ALA A 114 -1.00 -7.24 -8.78
N MET A 115 -1.09 -8.38 -8.08
CA MET A 115 -1.72 -9.60 -8.59
C MET A 115 -3.19 -9.38 -8.98
N GLU A 116 -3.95 -8.67 -8.15
CA GLU A 116 -5.35 -8.37 -8.41
C GLU A 116 -5.52 -7.44 -9.63
N ILE A 117 -4.67 -6.43 -9.77
CA ILE A 117 -4.66 -5.53 -10.95
C ILE A 117 -4.29 -6.28 -12.23
N ILE A 118 -3.24 -7.12 -12.19
CA ILE A 118 -2.81 -7.94 -13.34
C ILE A 118 -3.93 -8.90 -13.79
N GLN A 119 -4.75 -9.39 -12.85
CA GLN A 119 -5.90 -10.25 -13.15
C GLN A 119 -7.15 -9.48 -13.61
N GLY A 120 -7.06 -8.17 -13.81
CA GLY A 120 -8.14 -7.32 -14.30
C GLY A 120 -9.05 -6.76 -13.21
N ALA A 121 -8.57 -6.69 -11.96
CA ALA A 121 -9.24 -6.05 -10.84
C ALA A 121 -10.66 -6.59 -10.59
N GLN A 122 -10.84 -7.92 -10.61
CA GLN A 122 -12.13 -8.60 -10.49
C GLN A 122 -12.86 -8.31 -9.16
N HIS A 123 -12.11 -8.20 -8.07
CA HIS A 123 -12.54 -8.00 -6.69
C HIS A 123 -12.31 -6.56 -6.19
N LEU A 124 -11.62 -5.72 -6.97
CA LEU A 124 -11.38 -4.30 -6.67
C LEU A 124 -12.41 -3.34 -7.27
N LYS A 125 -13.34 -3.83 -8.12
CA LYS A 125 -14.07 -3.01 -9.10
C LYS A 125 -14.76 -1.78 -8.53
N ASP A 126 -15.45 -1.87 -7.40
CA ASP A 126 -16.25 -0.74 -6.91
C ASP A 126 -15.46 0.22 -6.03
N PHE A 127 -14.61 -0.32 -5.14
CA PHE A 127 -13.85 0.49 -4.19
C PHE A 127 -12.65 1.20 -4.83
N ALA A 128 -11.84 0.50 -5.63
CA ALA A 128 -10.68 1.14 -6.27
C ALA A 128 -11.09 2.19 -7.30
N ARG A 129 -12.19 1.95 -8.05
CA ARG A 129 -12.66 2.89 -9.08
C ARG A 129 -13.08 4.24 -8.52
N THR A 130 -13.64 4.29 -7.32
CA THR A 130 -14.09 5.55 -6.71
C THR A 130 -12.95 6.21 -5.93
N TYR A 131 -12.28 5.44 -5.07
CA TYR A 131 -11.31 5.98 -4.13
C TYR A 131 -10.02 6.43 -4.82
N GLN A 132 -9.36 5.54 -5.58
CA GLN A 132 -8.09 5.90 -6.23
C GLN A 132 -8.28 6.97 -7.30
N ARG A 133 -9.38 6.91 -8.05
CA ARG A 133 -9.67 7.95 -9.06
C ARG A 133 -9.84 9.31 -8.42
N LYS A 134 -10.53 9.39 -7.27
CA LYS A 134 -10.69 10.62 -6.51
C LYS A 134 -9.33 11.10 -6.01
N TRP A 135 -8.57 10.22 -5.36
CA TRP A 135 -7.25 10.51 -4.82
C TRP A 135 -6.27 11.04 -5.88
N VAL A 136 -6.15 10.34 -7.02
CA VAL A 136 -5.27 10.74 -8.13
C VAL A 136 -5.68 12.11 -8.67
N ARG A 137 -6.98 12.39 -8.79
CA ARG A 137 -7.46 13.70 -9.25
C ARG A 137 -7.09 14.82 -8.28
N GLU A 138 -7.29 14.61 -6.99
CA GLU A 138 -6.98 15.60 -5.96
C GLU A 138 -5.47 15.91 -5.95
N LYS A 139 -4.61 14.89 -5.97
CA LYS A 139 -3.16 15.09 -6.01
C LYS A 139 -2.67 15.64 -7.35
N ALA A 140 -3.27 15.24 -8.47
CA ALA A 140 -2.95 15.83 -9.78
C ALA A 140 -3.29 17.32 -9.84
N GLN A 141 -4.41 17.75 -9.25
CA GLN A 141 -4.77 19.17 -9.14
C GLN A 141 -3.76 19.95 -8.30
N LEU A 142 -3.27 19.35 -7.22
CA LEU A 142 -2.24 19.95 -6.38
C LEU A 142 -0.92 20.18 -7.15
N PHE A 143 -0.45 19.17 -7.88
CA PHE A 143 0.73 19.33 -8.75
C PHE A 143 0.48 20.36 -9.85
N GLN A 144 -0.71 20.37 -10.46
CA GLN A 144 -1.06 21.36 -11.48
C GLN A 144 -0.99 22.78 -10.93
N GLN A 145 -1.42 23.01 -9.69
CA GLN A 145 -1.33 24.32 -9.05
C GLN A 145 0.13 24.81 -8.95
N TRP A 146 1.06 23.95 -8.55
CA TRP A 146 2.49 24.31 -8.50
C TRP A 146 3.10 24.53 -9.89
N ILE A 147 2.63 23.79 -10.91
CA ILE A 147 3.01 24.01 -12.32
C ILE A 147 2.54 25.38 -12.79
N ASP A 148 1.25 25.70 -12.57
CA ASP A 148 0.63 26.96 -13.00
C ASP A 148 1.28 28.18 -12.33
N ASN A 149 1.79 28.01 -11.10
CA ASN A 149 2.55 29.02 -10.35
C ASN A 149 4.03 29.13 -10.78
N GLY A 150 4.53 28.25 -11.64
CA GLY A 150 5.94 28.21 -12.05
C GLY A 150 6.89 27.66 -10.97
N GLU A 151 6.37 26.95 -9.96
CA GLU A 151 7.14 26.39 -8.85
C GLU A 151 7.78 25.03 -9.18
N MET A 152 7.30 24.37 -10.24
CA MET A 152 7.89 23.15 -10.80
C MET A 152 7.75 23.12 -12.32
N ARG A 153 8.52 22.25 -12.99
CA ARG A 153 8.46 22.04 -14.45
C ARG A 153 7.07 21.54 -14.86
N ASP A 154 6.62 21.97 -16.04
CA ASP A 154 5.42 21.47 -16.72
C ASP A 154 5.58 19.99 -17.11
N VAL A 155 5.21 19.10 -16.19
CA VAL A 155 5.15 17.65 -16.35
C VAL A 155 3.70 17.21 -16.17
N ASP A 156 3.28 16.11 -16.81
CA ASP A 156 1.94 15.57 -16.59
C ASP A 156 1.81 15.02 -15.15
N PRO A 157 0.91 15.57 -14.31
CA PRO A 157 0.78 15.14 -12.92
C PRO A 157 0.38 13.69 -12.72
N ILE A 158 -0.45 13.15 -13.63
CA ILE A 158 -0.92 11.76 -13.55
C ILE A 158 0.24 10.82 -13.86
N HIS A 159 1.03 11.13 -14.88
CA HIS A 159 2.22 10.35 -15.21
C HIS A 159 3.31 10.46 -14.13
N LEU A 160 3.45 11.60 -13.45
CA LEU A 160 4.33 11.74 -12.29
C LEU A 160 3.90 10.81 -11.14
N ILE A 161 2.59 10.76 -10.82
CA ILE A 161 2.06 9.84 -9.81
C ILE A 161 2.34 8.38 -10.20
N PHE A 162 2.10 8.00 -11.45
CA PHE A 162 2.38 6.65 -11.94
C PHE A 162 3.87 6.31 -11.90
N LEU A 163 4.74 7.27 -12.21
CA LEU A 163 6.18 7.10 -12.08
C LEU A 163 6.56 6.78 -10.64
N ILE A 164 6.14 7.62 -9.68
CA ILE A 164 6.41 7.42 -8.25
C ILE A 164 5.90 6.06 -7.78
N TRP A 165 4.67 5.69 -8.12
CA TRP A 165 4.12 4.37 -7.76
C TRP A 165 4.92 3.23 -8.34
N SER A 166 5.18 3.26 -9.65
CA SER A 166 5.86 2.17 -10.34
C SER A 166 7.30 1.98 -9.84
N SER A 167 8.03 3.08 -9.63
CA SER A 167 9.44 3.01 -9.20
C SER A 167 9.58 2.59 -7.75
N THR A 168 8.64 2.97 -6.87
CA THR A 168 8.69 2.61 -5.44
C THR A 168 8.17 1.20 -5.19
N GLN A 169 7.02 0.82 -5.77
CA GLN A 169 6.42 -0.50 -5.58
C GLN A 169 7.23 -1.63 -6.21
N HIS A 170 8.08 -1.33 -7.20
CA HIS A 170 8.99 -2.30 -7.80
C HIS A 170 9.80 -3.07 -6.74
N TYR A 171 10.25 -2.39 -5.69
CA TYR A 171 11.05 -2.99 -4.61
C TYR A 171 10.29 -4.02 -3.76
N ALA A 172 8.95 -3.97 -3.75
CA ALA A 172 8.10 -4.99 -3.16
C ALA A 172 7.69 -6.05 -4.18
N ASP A 173 7.12 -5.62 -5.31
CA ASP A 173 6.47 -6.49 -6.29
C ASP A 173 7.47 -7.43 -6.97
N PHE A 174 8.71 -6.95 -7.16
CA PHE A 174 9.81 -7.66 -7.80
C PHE A 174 10.96 -7.97 -6.85
N GLU A 175 10.72 -7.97 -5.54
CA GLU A 175 11.70 -8.28 -4.49
C GLU A 175 12.56 -9.50 -4.83
N THR A 176 11.94 -10.61 -5.22
CA THR A 176 12.67 -11.85 -5.56
C THR A 176 13.65 -11.63 -6.72
N GLN A 177 13.28 -10.85 -7.73
CA GLN A 177 14.16 -10.51 -8.85
C GLN A 177 15.33 -9.63 -8.38
N ILE A 178 15.03 -8.61 -7.58
CA ILE A 178 16.02 -7.65 -7.07
C ILE A 178 17.07 -8.38 -6.22
N LEU A 179 16.63 -9.15 -5.23
CA LEU A 179 17.51 -9.91 -4.33
C LEU A 179 18.35 -10.95 -5.09
N THR A 180 17.77 -11.58 -6.12
CA THR A 180 18.52 -12.50 -7.00
C THR A 180 19.62 -11.76 -7.76
N ILE A 181 19.34 -10.59 -8.35
CA ILE A 181 20.33 -9.79 -9.08
C ILE A 181 21.43 -9.28 -8.14
N MET A 182 21.06 -8.88 -6.91
CA MET A 182 22.00 -8.41 -5.90
C MET A 182 22.78 -9.55 -5.22
N ASN A 183 22.46 -10.81 -5.51
CA ASN A 183 23.00 -12.00 -4.85
C ASN A 183 22.86 -11.93 -3.31
N ARG A 184 21.66 -11.55 -2.84
CA ARG A 184 21.32 -11.40 -1.41
C ARG A 184 20.07 -12.19 -1.07
N ALA A 185 19.95 -12.56 0.21
CA ALA A 185 18.78 -13.30 0.72
C ALA A 185 17.66 -12.36 1.20
N ASP A 186 18.01 -11.15 1.63
CA ASP A 186 17.07 -10.16 2.18
C ASP A 186 17.63 -8.74 1.99
N TYR A 187 16.75 -7.75 2.14
CA TYR A 187 17.12 -6.34 2.22
C TYR A 187 17.74 -6.00 3.58
N GLU A 188 18.52 -4.92 3.60
CA GLU A 188 19.10 -4.30 4.79
C GLU A 188 18.48 -2.91 4.96
N ASP A 189 18.50 -2.38 6.19
CA ASP A 189 17.92 -1.06 6.50
C ASP A 189 18.54 0.06 5.63
N GLU A 190 19.82 -0.08 5.26
CA GLU A 190 20.52 0.86 4.39
C GLU A 190 19.95 0.88 2.95
N ASP A 191 19.36 -0.21 2.47
CA ASP A 191 18.77 -0.26 1.13
C ASP A 191 17.57 0.70 1.01
N VAL A 192 16.78 0.82 2.08
CA VAL A 192 15.62 1.73 2.14
C VAL A 192 16.07 3.17 1.89
N GLU A 193 17.09 3.61 2.63
CA GLU A 193 17.59 4.99 2.55
C GLU A 193 18.28 5.25 1.19
N HIS A 194 19.03 4.28 0.65
CA HIS A 194 19.62 4.40 -0.68
C HIS A 194 18.57 4.53 -1.78
N VAL A 195 17.49 3.75 -1.72
CA VAL A 195 16.38 3.83 -2.68
C VAL A 195 15.64 5.16 -2.58
N ILE A 196 15.35 5.63 -1.35
CA ILE A 196 14.71 6.93 -1.14
C ILE A 196 15.58 8.04 -1.75
N ALA A 197 16.87 8.07 -1.44
CA ALA A 197 17.78 9.08 -1.94
C ALA A 197 17.87 9.07 -3.47
N PHE A 198 18.03 7.89 -4.08
CA PHE A 198 18.14 7.74 -5.53
C PHE A 198 16.86 8.18 -6.26
N LEU A 199 15.69 7.68 -5.84
CA LEU A 199 14.43 8.02 -6.48
C LEU A 199 14.08 9.50 -6.30
N THR A 200 14.34 10.05 -5.11
CA THR A 200 14.11 11.46 -4.82
C THR A 200 14.94 12.37 -5.72
N ASP A 201 16.25 12.15 -5.81
CA ASP A 201 17.13 12.95 -6.68
C ASP A 201 16.69 12.87 -8.15
N MET A 202 16.44 11.66 -8.66
CA MET A 202 16.04 11.46 -10.06
C MET A 202 14.70 12.14 -10.39
N ILE A 203 13.69 11.98 -9.53
CA ILE A 203 12.34 12.52 -9.78
C ILE A 203 12.32 14.04 -9.60
N LEU A 204 12.97 14.58 -8.56
CA LEU A 204 13.03 16.03 -8.33
C LEU A 204 13.73 16.75 -9.49
N ARG A 205 14.87 16.24 -9.97
CA ARG A 205 15.54 16.78 -11.19
C ARG A 205 14.64 16.72 -12.42
N GLY A 206 13.88 15.63 -12.58
CA GLY A 206 12.88 15.47 -13.62
C GLY A 206 11.80 16.55 -13.56
N CYS A 207 11.42 16.97 -12.35
CA CYS A 207 10.46 18.04 -12.08
C CYS A 207 11.09 19.45 -12.05
N GLY A 208 12.39 19.59 -12.30
CA GLY A 208 13.08 20.89 -12.26
C GLY A 208 13.30 21.44 -10.85
N LEU A 209 13.22 20.58 -9.82
CA LEU A 209 13.40 20.91 -8.41
C LEU A 209 14.79 20.43 -8.00
N ASN A 210 15.73 21.35 -7.73
CA ASN A 210 17.06 21.02 -7.20
C ASN A 210 17.15 21.40 -5.73
#